data_AF-A0AA44Z8F6-F1
#
_entry.id   AF-A0AA44Z8F6-F1
#
_cell.length_a   1.000
_cell.length_b   1.000
_cell.length_c   1.000
_cell.angle_alpha   90.00
_cell.angle_beta   90.00
_cell.angle_gamma   90.00
#
_symmetry.space_group_name_H-M   'P 1'
#
loop_
_entity.id
_entity.type
_entity.pdbx_description
1 polymer ?
#
loop_
_entity_poly.entity_id
_entity_poly.type
_entity_poly.pdbx_seq_one_letter_code
_entity_poly.pdbx_strand_id
1 'polypeptide(L)'
;MTAPTSSEVSLPLLAKYLNGDTGRIARFLQTRLNGVLHKEGSHWVADDINAQGLAFNPAFLQAMDTLSHISDVAFTRGEAGLHFDLRPGTAAGIMQTTLVIDSQKLTYMNQMPVWKRFTWPEDTEAPGASLSWVSTQAGTRLYADLSGAWGFIRLLDKAAVSAYPGVNSSWHLAWQAPDGRVLNYTLRTEAGEGPLALLRLRHFTLPDNIFIASASDATHDDNVGDDEPSL
;
A
#
# COMPACT_ATOMS: atom_id res chain seq x y z
N MET A 1 -11.88 11.21 26.31
CA MET A 1 -11.06 10.87 25.13
C MET A 1 -11.86 9.86 24.32
N THR A 2 -12.55 10.33 23.28
CA THR A 2 -13.31 9.48 22.35
C THR A 2 -12.31 8.65 21.54
N ALA A 3 -12.29 7.34 21.77
CA ALA A 3 -11.68 6.42 20.82
C ALA A 3 -12.41 6.61 19.49
N PRO A 4 -11.74 6.95 18.39
CA PRO A 4 -12.40 6.92 17.10
C PRO A 4 -12.83 5.47 16.87
N THR A 5 -14.13 5.21 16.76
CA THR A 5 -14.64 4.04 16.04
C THR A 5 -14.27 4.23 14.57
N SER A 6 -12.98 4.03 14.28
CA SER A 6 -12.42 4.05 12.94
C SER A 6 -12.81 2.74 12.29
N SER A 7 -13.90 2.72 11.54
CA SER A 7 -14.26 1.58 10.70
C SER A 7 -13.06 1.20 9.83
N GLU A 8 -12.53 0.01 10.05
CA GLU A 8 -11.41 -0.51 9.28
C GLU A 8 -11.89 -1.28 8.06
N VAL A 9 -11.10 -1.25 6.99
CA VAL A 9 -11.34 -2.10 5.83
C VAL A 9 -11.09 -3.55 6.22
N SER A 10 -12.06 -4.43 5.98
CA SER A 10 -11.89 -5.86 6.20
C SER A 10 -10.84 -6.43 5.25
N LEU A 11 -9.74 -6.97 5.79
CA LEU A 11 -8.68 -7.61 5.01
C LEU A 11 -9.20 -8.78 4.16
N PRO A 12 -10.05 -9.70 4.67
CA PRO A 12 -10.66 -10.73 3.83
C PRO A 12 -11.53 -10.17 2.71
N LEU A 13 -12.25 -9.07 2.94
CA LEU A 13 -13.04 -8.43 1.89
C LEU A 13 -12.13 -7.80 0.83
N LEU A 14 -11.07 -7.12 1.25
CA LEU A 14 -10.09 -6.52 0.34
C LEU A 14 -9.43 -7.59 -0.54
N ALA A 15 -9.05 -8.73 0.04
CA ALA A 15 -8.50 -9.88 -0.69
C ALA A 15 -9.44 -10.37 -1.81
N LYS A 16 -10.76 -10.41 -1.57
CA LYS A 16 -11.76 -10.79 -2.60
C LYS A 16 -11.78 -9.85 -3.81
N TYR A 17 -11.34 -8.60 -3.65
CA TYR A 17 -11.24 -7.65 -4.76
C TYR A 17 -9.88 -7.72 -5.45
N LEU A 18 -8.80 -7.75 -4.66
CA LEU A 18 -7.43 -7.57 -5.15
C LEU A 18 -6.76 -8.84 -5.65
N ASN A 19 -7.22 -10.03 -5.27
CA ASN A 19 -6.61 -11.29 -5.70
C ASN A 19 -6.34 -11.30 -7.21
N GLY A 20 -5.09 -11.58 -7.59
CA GLY A 20 -4.59 -11.36 -8.96
C GLY A 20 -5.29 -12.15 -10.07
N ASP A 21 -5.90 -13.30 -9.73
CA ASP A 21 -6.54 -14.19 -10.71
C ASP A 21 -8.04 -14.32 -10.45
N THR A 22 -8.41 -14.47 -9.18
CA THR A 22 -9.80 -14.74 -8.77
C THR A 22 -10.48 -13.53 -8.16
N GLY A 23 -9.80 -12.39 -8.04
CA GLY A 23 -10.36 -11.16 -7.51
C GLY A 23 -11.47 -10.60 -8.41
N ARG A 24 -12.40 -9.86 -7.81
CA ARG A 24 -13.50 -9.21 -8.55
C ARG A 24 -12.98 -8.26 -9.65
N ILE A 25 -11.89 -7.55 -9.39
CA ILE A 25 -11.27 -6.64 -10.36
C ILE A 25 -10.64 -7.44 -11.50
N ALA A 26 -9.79 -8.42 -11.19
CA ALA A 26 -9.14 -9.25 -12.19
C ALA A 26 -10.15 -9.95 -13.12
N ARG A 27 -11.21 -10.54 -12.56
CA ARG A 27 -12.29 -11.15 -13.35
C ARG A 27 -13.02 -10.14 -14.23
N PHE A 28 -13.29 -8.94 -13.74
CA PHE A 28 -13.93 -7.91 -14.56
C PHE A 28 -13.06 -7.57 -15.78
N LEU A 29 -11.75 -7.34 -15.58
CA LEU A 29 -10.82 -7.04 -16.66
C LEU A 29 -10.74 -8.19 -17.68
N GLN A 30 -10.60 -9.43 -17.20
CA GLN A 30 -10.51 -10.62 -18.05
C GLN A 30 -11.82 -10.98 -18.77
N THR A 31 -12.99 -10.60 -18.23
CA THR A 31 -14.28 -10.94 -18.85
C THR A 31 -14.84 -9.83 -19.73
N ARG A 32 -14.52 -8.57 -19.42
CA ARG A 32 -15.07 -7.40 -20.12
C ARG A 32 -14.07 -6.69 -21.01
N LEU A 33 -12.77 -6.74 -20.68
CA LEU A 33 -11.73 -5.97 -21.38
C LEU A 33 -10.64 -6.83 -22.04
N ASN A 34 -10.75 -8.17 -22.02
CA ASN A 34 -9.71 -9.07 -22.54
C ASN A 34 -9.36 -8.88 -24.04
N GLY A 35 -10.26 -8.29 -24.83
CA GLY A 35 -9.97 -7.97 -26.24
C GLY A 35 -9.17 -6.69 -26.45
N VAL A 36 -9.03 -5.84 -25.42
CA VAL A 36 -8.44 -4.49 -25.52
C VAL A 36 -7.43 -4.19 -24.40
N LEU A 37 -7.33 -5.06 -23.40
CA LEU A 37 -6.45 -4.93 -22.24
C LEU A 37 -5.93 -6.31 -21.85
N HIS A 38 -4.63 -6.47 -21.80
CA HIS A 38 -3.96 -7.70 -21.39
C HIS A 38 -3.00 -7.45 -20.22
N LYS A 39 -2.73 -8.52 -19.48
CA LYS A 39 -1.82 -8.48 -18.34
C LYS A 39 -0.43 -8.96 -18.77
N GLU A 40 0.58 -8.09 -18.63
CA GLU A 40 1.99 -8.42 -18.85
C GLU A 40 2.73 -8.42 -17.51
N GLY A 41 2.99 -9.61 -16.96
CA GLY A 41 3.55 -9.73 -15.61
C GLY A 41 2.61 -9.13 -14.57
N SER A 42 3.03 -8.04 -13.93
CA SER A 42 2.22 -7.28 -12.94
C SER A 42 1.53 -6.04 -13.52
N HIS A 43 1.68 -5.75 -14.81
CA HIS A 43 1.18 -4.54 -15.46
C HIS A 43 -0.02 -4.83 -16.38
N TRP A 44 -0.93 -3.86 -16.46
CA TRP A 44 -2.05 -3.87 -17.41
C TRP A 44 -1.74 -2.97 -18.60
N VAL A 45 -1.68 -3.58 -19.78
CA VAL A 45 -1.28 -2.94 -21.03
C VAL A 45 -2.47 -2.93 -21.99
N ALA A 46 -2.74 -1.78 -22.59
CA ALA A 46 -3.76 -1.66 -23.62
C ALA A 46 -3.28 -2.30 -24.93
N ASP A 47 -4.19 -2.96 -25.63
CA ASP A 47 -3.92 -3.50 -26.96
C ASP A 47 -4.22 -2.42 -28.02
N ASP A 48 -3.19 -1.70 -28.45
CA ASP A 48 -3.30 -0.59 -29.40
C ASP A 48 -3.85 -1.02 -30.78
N ILE A 49 -3.77 -2.32 -31.12
CA ILE A 49 -4.25 -2.85 -32.41
C ILE A 49 -5.77 -3.01 -32.37
N ASN A 50 -6.30 -3.49 -31.24
CA ASN A 50 -7.73 -3.80 -31.08
C ASN A 50 -8.54 -2.66 -30.44
N ALA A 51 -7.88 -1.71 -29.77
CA ALA A 51 -8.52 -0.57 -29.10
C ALA A 51 -8.72 0.66 -30.02
N GLN A 52 -8.75 0.48 -31.35
CA GLN A 52 -8.85 1.61 -32.27
C GLN A 52 -10.12 2.44 -32.03
N GLY A 53 -9.95 3.73 -31.69
CA GLY A 53 -11.05 4.64 -31.31
C GLY A 53 -11.37 4.69 -29.81
N LEU A 54 -10.79 3.81 -28.99
CA LEU A 54 -10.92 3.78 -27.54
C LEU A 54 -9.65 4.29 -26.87
N ALA A 55 -9.72 5.42 -26.19
CA ALA A 55 -8.61 5.92 -25.37
C ALA A 55 -8.81 5.48 -23.92
N PHE A 56 -7.88 4.67 -23.38
CA PHE A 56 -7.89 4.32 -21.96
C PHE A 56 -7.55 5.53 -21.09
N ASN A 57 -8.22 5.63 -19.94
CA ASN A 57 -7.87 6.59 -18.92
C ASN A 57 -6.53 6.19 -18.26
N PRO A 58 -5.46 6.99 -18.37
CA PRO A 58 -4.17 6.64 -17.78
C PRO A 58 -4.23 6.47 -16.26
N ALA A 59 -5.10 7.22 -15.58
CA ALA A 59 -5.30 7.08 -14.14
C ALA A 59 -5.91 5.72 -13.78
N PHE A 60 -6.77 5.17 -14.64
CA PHE A 60 -7.34 3.84 -14.45
C PHE A 60 -6.26 2.76 -14.57
N LEU A 61 -5.42 2.83 -15.61
CA LEU A 61 -4.31 1.89 -15.79
C LEU A 61 -3.33 1.94 -14.60
N GLN A 62 -2.95 3.14 -14.16
CA GLN A 62 -2.10 3.32 -12.99
C GLN A 62 -2.73 2.75 -11.71
N ALA A 63 -4.05 2.91 -11.55
CA ALA A 63 -4.78 2.32 -10.43
C ALA A 63 -4.73 0.79 -10.48
N MET A 64 -4.95 0.17 -11.65
CA MET A 64 -4.88 -1.29 -11.83
C MET A 64 -3.49 -1.85 -11.58
N ASP A 65 -2.45 -1.17 -12.03
CA ASP A 65 -1.06 -1.53 -11.75
C ASP A 65 -0.74 -1.45 -10.25
N THR A 66 -1.21 -0.39 -9.59
CA THR A 66 -1.03 -0.23 -8.13
C THR A 66 -1.68 -1.38 -7.37
N LEU A 67 -2.92 -1.73 -7.73
CA LEU A 67 -3.66 -2.82 -7.08
C LEU A 67 -3.03 -4.19 -7.36
N SER A 68 -2.55 -4.42 -8.58
CA SER A 68 -1.85 -5.66 -8.97
C SER A 68 -0.54 -5.81 -8.19
N HIS A 69 0.25 -4.74 -8.10
CA HIS A 69 1.47 -4.73 -7.30
C HIS A 69 1.21 -5.04 -5.82
N ILE A 70 0.16 -4.46 -5.23
CA ILE A 70 -0.22 -4.76 -3.84
C ILE A 70 -0.64 -6.23 -3.68
N SER A 71 -1.37 -6.79 -4.64
CA SER A 71 -1.74 -8.21 -4.64
C SER A 71 -0.51 -9.10 -4.62
N ASP A 72 0.47 -8.81 -5.49
CA ASP A 72 1.69 -9.60 -5.63
C ASP A 72 2.63 -9.52 -4.41
N VAL A 73 2.50 -8.47 -3.59
CA VAL A 73 3.30 -8.30 -2.37
C VAL A 73 2.58 -8.83 -1.13
N ALA A 74 1.31 -8.46 -0.92
CA ALA A 74 0.60 -8.68 0.34
C ALA A 74 -0.48 -9.76 0.30
N PHE A 75 -0.89 -10.23 -0.89
CA PHE A 75 -2.00 -11.19 -1.07
C PHE A 75 -1.60 -12.42 -1.91
N THR A 76 -0.32 -12.80 -1.88
CA THR A 76 0.25 -13.88 -2.71
C THR A 76 -0.44 -15.23 -2.57
N ARG A 77 -1.03 -15.53 -1.40
CA ARG A 77 -1.75 -16.78 -1.12
C ARG A 77 -3.27 -16.63 -1.20
N GLY A 78 -3.75 -15.51 -1.74
CA GLY A 78 -5.15 -15.16 -1.86
C GLY A 78 -5.80 -14.56 -0.62
N GLU A 79 -5.06 -14.48 0.49
CA GLU A 79 -5.42 -13.77 1.72
C GLU A 79 -4.30 -12.79 2.10
N ALA A 80 -4.60 -11.81 2.95
CA ALA A 80 -3.59 -10.89 3.45
C ALA A 80 -2.55 -11.65 4.28
N GLY A 81 -1.29 -11.57 3.90
CA GLY A 81 -0.21 -12.22 4.66
C GLY A 81 1.16 -11.96 4.05
N LEU A 82 2.07 -11.43 4.84
CA LEU A 82 3.46 -11.20 4.48
C LEU A 82 4.38 -11.39 5.70
N HIS A 83 5.67 -11.60 5.43
CA HIS A 83 6.70 -11.59 6.45
C HIS A 83 7.77 -10.54 6.14
N PHE A 84 8.39 -10.06 7.20
CA PHE A 84 9.48 -9.10 7.12
C PHE A 84 10.34 -9.19 8.37
N ASP A 85 11.56 -8.72 8.30
CA ASP A 85 12.45 -8.62 9.45
C ASP A 85 12.58 -7.16 9.89
N LEU A 86 12.56 -6.94 11.20
CA LEU A 86 12.91 -5.67 11.80
C LEU A 86 14.19 -5.82 12.63
N ARG A 87 15.07 -4.84 12.51
CA ARG A 87 16.23 -4.68 13.37
C ARG A 87 16.17 -3.30 14.03
N PRO A 88 16.23 -3.23 15.37
CA PRO A 88 16.26 -1.94 16.06
C PRO A 88 17.59 -1.22 15.78
N GLY A 89 17.53 0.09 15.62
CA GLY A 89 18.67 0.99 15.50
C GLY A 89 18.94 1.71 16.82
N THR A 90 20.16 2.22 16.96
CA THR A 90 20.53 3.05 18.11
C THR A 90 20.18 4.51 17.86
N ALA A 91 19.97 5.25 18.94
CA ALA A 91 19.79 6.69 18.92
C ALA A 91 20.28 7.31 20.24
N ALA A 92 20.82 8.53 20.17
CA ALA A 92 21.32 9.23 21.34
C ALA A 92 20.20 9.47 22.36
N GLY A 93 20.48 9.15 23.63
CA GLY A 93 19.55 9.38 24.74
C GLY A 93 18.35 8.43 24.80
N ILE A 94 18.30 7.38 23.96
CA ILE A 94 17.33 6.28 24.05
C ILE A 94 17.99 5.11 24.81
N MET A 95 17.35 4.64 25.88
CA MET A 95 17.80 3.48 26.66
C MET A 95 17.11 2.20 26.22
N GLN A 96 15.83 2.29 25.85
CA GLN A 96 15.05 1.15 25.40
C GLN A 96 14.02 1.57 24.36
N THR A 97 13.77 0.72 23.38
CA THR A 97 12.57 0.77 22.54
C THR A 97 11.78 -0.52 22.65
N THR A 98 10.46 -0.43 22.62
CA THR A 98 9.57 -1.58 22.57
C THR A 98 8.57 -1.36 21.45
N LEU A 99 8.66 -2.20 20.41
CA LEU A 99 7.71 -2.27 19.32
C LEU A 99 6.88 -3.54 19.48
N VAL A 100 5.57 -3.45 19.38
CA VAL A 100 4.65 -4.58 19.36
C VAL A 100 3.81 -4.50 18.10
N ILE A 101 3.71 -5.60 17.35
CA ILE A 101 2.87 -5.74 16.15
C ILE A 101 2.09 -7.04 16.32
N ASP A 102 0.76 -6.96 16.39
CA ASP A 102 -0.12 -8.11 16.56
C ASP A 102 0.38 -9.08 17.66
N SER A 103 0.63 -8.53 18.86
CA SER A 103 1.23 -9.21 20.02
C SER A 103 2.69 -9.69 19.89
N GLN A 104 3.32 -9.60 18.71
CA GLN A 104 4.73 -9.92 18.52
C GLN A 104 5.61 -8.77 19.04
N LYS A 105 6.36 -9.00 20.12
CA LYS A 105 7.15 -7.96 20.80
C LYS A 105 8.62 -7.93 20.40
N LEU A 106 9.16 -6.77 20.03
CA LEU A 106 10.58 -6.50 19.85
C LEU A 106 11.01 -5.43 20.86
N THR A 107 11.77 -5.86 21.88
CA THR A 107 12.38 -4.97 22.88
C THR A 107 13.87 -4.87 22.64
N TYR A 108 14.40 -3.65 22.68
CA TYR A 108 15.80 -3.37 22.46
C TYR A 108 16.34 -2.47 23.56
N MET A 109 17.48 -2.83 24.17
CA MET A 109 18.12 -2.09 25.26
C MET A 109 19.59 -1.76 24.94
N ASN A 110 19.88 -1.28 23.73
CA ASN A 110 21.24 -0.93 23.27
C ASN A 110 22.26 -2.09 23.29
N GLN A 111 21.79 -3.33 23.23
CA GLN A 111 22.63 -4.51 23.03
C GLN A 111 23.00 -4.68 21.55
N MET A 112 23.71 -5.77 21.20
CA MET A 112 23.98 -6.10 19.79
C MET A 112 22.65 -6.28 19.04
N PRO A 113 22.37 -5.48 17.99
CA PRO A 113 21.08 -5.52 17.31
C PRO A 113 20.96 -6.78 16.46
N VAL A 114 19.86 -7.52 16.64
CA VAL A 114 19.53 -8.73 15.89
C VAL A 114 18.29 -8.48 15.04
N TRP A 115 18.23 -9.16 13.90
CA TRP A 115 17.00 -9.21 13.09
C TRP A 115 15.97 -10.07 13.80
N LYS A 116 14.74 -9.57 13.88
CA LYS A 116 13.58 -10.34 14.30
C LYS A 116 12.57 -10.39 13.17
N ARG A 117 12.15 -11.61 12.82
CA ARG A 117 11.06 -11.85 11.86
C ARG A 117 9.71 -11.53 12.49
N PHE A 118 8.84 -10.95 11.68
CA PHE A 118 7.45 -10.65 11.97
C PHE A 118 6.54 -11.21 10.88
N THR A 119 5.33 -11.56 11.26
CA THR A 119 4.21 -11.85 10.36
C THR A 119 3.19 -10.73 10.45
N TRP A 120 2.62 -10.30 9.33
CA TRP A 120 1.46 -9.42 9.33
C TRP A 120 0.46 -9.84 8.23
N PRO A 121 -0.84 -9.91 8.55
CA PRO A 121 -1.42 -9.95 9.89
C PRO A 121 -1.04 -11.25 10.64
N GLU A 122 -1.03 -11.22 11.97
CA GLU A 122 -0.89 -12.42 12.82
C GLU A 122 -2.21 -12.78 13.50
N ASP A 123 -2.42 -14.07 13.79
CA ASP A 123 -3.62 -14.53 14.51
C ASP A 123 -3.50 -14.19 15.99
N THR A 124 -4.26 -13.18 16.44
CA THR A 124 -4.17 -12.67 17.81
C THR A 124 -5.49 -12.05 18.26
N GLU A 125 -5.76 -12.13 19.56
CA GLU A 125 -6.91 -11.48 20.19
C GLU A 125 -6.77 -9.95 20.29
N ALA A 126 -5.55 -9.44 20.20
CA ALA A 126 -5.23 -8.01 20.32
C ALA A 126 -4.45 -7.50 19.09
N PRO A 127 -5.08 -7.44 17.90
CA PRO A 127 -4.43 -6.93 16.70
C PRO A 127 -4.14 -5.44 16.85
N GLY A 128 -3.02 -4.98 16.30
CA GLY A 128 -2.60 -3.60 16.41
C GLY A 128 -1.09 -3.42 16.42
N ALA A 129 -0.65 -2.18 16.54
CA ALA A 129 0.75 -1.88 16.75
C ALA A 129 0.95 -0.79 17.79
N SER A 130 1.96 -0.97 18.64
CA SER A 130 2.38 0.05 19.60
C SER A 130 3.89 0.22 19.59
N LEU A 131 4.33 1.46 19.78
CA LEU A 131 5.73 1.83 19.89
C LEU A 131 5.93 2.68 21.14
N SER A 132 6.86 2.28 21.99
CA SER A 132 7.23 3.01 23.20
C SER A 132 8.74 3.07 23.36
N TRP A 133 9.23 4.04 24.13
CA TRP A 133 10.64 4.19 24.43
C TRP A 133 10.88 4.59 25.88
N VAL A 134 12.08 4.28 26.37
CA VAL A 134 12.64 4.80 27.62
C VAL A 134 13.83 5.66 27.25
N SER A 135 13.94 6.85 27.82
CA SER A 135 15.05 7.76 27.59
C SER A 135 15.99 7.79 28.79
N THR A 136 17.15 8.42 28.66
CA THR A 136 18.06 8.64 29.81
C THR A 136 17.52 9.62 30.85
N GLN A 137 16.46 10.38 30.52
CA GLN A 137 15.92 11.45 31.35
C GLN A 137 14.53 11.13 31.92
N ALA A 138 13.85 10.13 31.37
CA ALA A 138 12.48 9.78 31.73
C ALA A 138 12.20 8.29 31.47
N GLY A 139 11.30 7.73 32.27
CA GLY A 139 10.80 6.36 32.11
C GLY A 139 10.02 6.15 30.81
N THR A 140 9.25 5.05 30.74
CA THR A 140 8.52 4.65 29.54
C THR A 140 7.55 5.74 29.07
N ARG A 141 7.68 6.10 27.79
CA ARG A 141 6.75 6.97 27.05
C ARG A 141 6.20 6.22 25.85
N LEU A 142 4.93 6.45 25.57
CA LEU A 142 4.24 5.88 24.41
C LEU A 142 4.35 6.84 23.23
N TYR A 143 4.79 6.35 22.08
CA TYR A 143 4.78 7.10 20.83
C TYR A 143 3.40 7.02 20.17
N ALA A 144 2.93 5.79 19.98
CA ALA A 144 1.61 5.50 19.44
C ALA A 144 1.15 4.14 19.92
N ASP A 145 -0.17 3.99 20.07
CA ASP A 145 -0.87 2.72 20.25
C ASP A 145 -2.06 2.71 19.31
N LEU A 146 -2.04 1.81 18.34
CA LEU A 146 -2.92 1.78 17.18
C LEU A 146 -3.54 0.38 17.10
N SER A 147 -4.70 0.20 17.72
CA SER A 147 -5.47 -1.06 17.71
C SER A 147 -6.05 -1.39 16.35
N GLY A 148 -6.29 -2.67 16.06
CA GLY A 148 -6.93 -3.16 14.83
C GLY A 148 -5.93 -3.71 13.82
N ALA A 149 -6.42 -4.45 12.82
CA ALA A 149 -5.57 -5.20 11.89
C ALA A 149 -4.65 -4.29 11.05
N TRP A 150 -5.03 -3.03 10.87
CA TRP A 150 -4.25 -2.01 10.16
C TRP A 150 -3.33 -1.19 11.07
N GLY A 151 -3.22 -1.54 12.35
CA GLY A 151 -2.44 -0.81 13.35
C GLY A 151 -0.98 -0.61 12.93
N PHE A 152 -0.35 -1.66 12.41
CA PHE A 152 1.03 -1.58 11.94
C PHE A 152 1.20 -0.70 10.70
N ILE A 153 0.27 -0.78 9.74
CA ILE A 153 0.32 0.06 8.53
C ILE A 153 0.16 1.55 8.90
N ARG A 154 -0.73 1.86 9.85
CA ARG A 154 -0.85 3.23 10.41
C ARG A 154 0.37 3.67 11.21
N LEU A 155 1.09 2.74 11.84
CA LEU A 155 2.35 3.07 12.51
C LEU A 155 3.43 3.40 11.47
N LEU A 156 3.56 2.60 10.40
CA LEU A 156 4.50 2.85 9.30
C LEU A 156 4.22 4.18 8.60
N ASP A 157 2.96 4.54 8.43
CA ASP A 157 2.56 5.83 7.85
C ASP A 157 3.06 7.05 8.64
N LYS A 158 3.31 6.89 9.95
CA LYS A 158 3.90 7.94 10.80
C LYS A 158 5.43 7.96 10.75
N ALA A 159 6.07 7.02 10.06
CA ALA A 159 7.52 6.93 9.95
C ALA A 159 8.04 7.76 8.78
N ALA A 160 9.21 8.36 8.95
CA ALA A 160 10.04 8.73 7.80
C ALA A 160 10.69 7.45 7.24
N VAL A 161 10.46 7.19 5.95
CA VAL A 161 10.94 5.99 5.25
C VAL A 161 11.95 6.40 4.19
N SER A 162 13.11 5.74 4.17
CA SER A 162 14.13 5.94 3.13
C SER A 162 14.79 4.60 2.77
N ALA A 163 15.30 4.50 1.54
CA ALA A 163 16.04 3.31 1.12
C ALA A 163 17.30 3.14 1.98
N TYR A 164 17.57 1.90 2.43
CA TYR A 164 18.78 1.61 3.19
C TYR A 164 19.96 1.41 2.24
N PRO A 165 21.04 2.22 2.32
CA PRO A 165 22.18 2.09 1.42
C PRO A 165 22.85 0.72 1.54
N GLY A 166 23.17 0.09 0.41
CA GLY A 166 24.03 -1.10 0.37
C GLY A 166 23.35 -2.44 0.66
N VAL A 167 22.04 -2.48 0.92
CA VAL A 167 21.28 -3.74 1.05
C VAL A 167 19.97 -3.63 0.27
N ASN A 168 19.84 -4.42 -0.80
CA ASN A 168 18.59 -4.51 -1.55
C ASN A 168 17.45 -4.99 -0.64
N SER A 169 16.23 -4.52 -0.88
CA SER A 169 15.04 -4.85 -0.08
C SER A 169 15.17 -4.49 1.40
N SER A 170 15.84 -3.37 1.70
CA SER A 170 15.91 -2.82 3.06
C SER A 170 15.59 -1.33 3.10
N TRP A 171 14.88 -0.90 4.14
CA TRP A 171 14.45 0.48 4.37
C TRP A 171 14.84 0.91 5.78
N HIS A 172 15.24 2.17 5.90
CA HIS A 172 15.35 2.83 7.18
C HIS A 172 13.98 3.41 7.58
N LEU A 173 13.56 3.10 8.80
CA LEU A 173 12.35 3.63 9.41
C LEU A 173 12.76 4.52 10.60
N ALA A 174 12.22 5.75 10.64
CA ALA A 174 12.49 6.70 11.71
C ALA A 174 11.19 7.35 12.20
N TRP A 175 10.86 7.14 13.47
CA TRP A 175 9.77 7.86 14.13
C TRP A 175 10.33 8.99 15.00
N GLN A 176 9.93 10.23 14.73
CA GLN A 176 10.30 11.37 15.56
C GLN A 176 9.42 11.39 16.82
N ALA A 177 10.02 11.11 17.97
CA ALA A 177 9.34 11.14 19.25
C ALA A 177 9.05 12.60 19.68
N PRO A 178 7.99 12.84 20.47
CA PRO A 178 7.64 14.16 20.99
C PRO A 178 8.74 14.89 21.78
N ASP A 179 9.74 14.17 22.28
CA ASP A 179 10.89 14.73 23.00
C ASP A 179 12.08 15.06 22.10
N GLY A 180 11.90 15.04 20.78
CA GLY A 180 12.91 15.35 19.77
C GLY A 180 13.86 14.21 19.45
N ARG A 181 13.73 13.05 20.11
CA ARG A 181 14.53 11.86 19.81
C ARG A 181 13.97 11.09 18.63
N VAL A 182 14.78 10.25 18.01
CA VAL A 182 14.37 9.43 16.87
C VAL A 182 14.40 7.96 17.26
N LEU A 183 13.31 7.24 17.00
CA LEU A 183 13.21 5.79 17.19
C LEU A 183 13.55 5.12 15.87
N ASN A 184 14.77 4.60 15.76
CA ASN A 184 15.34 4.08 14.52
C ASN A 184 15.12 2.58 14.39
N TYR A 185 14.70 2.14 13.20
CA TYR A 185 14.62 0.73 12.83
C TYR A 185 15.12 0.53 11.40
N THR A 186 15.57 -0.68 11.10
CA THR A 186 15.79 -1.16 9.73
C THR A 186 14.75 -2.23 9.43
N LEU A 187 14.00 -2.04 8.35
CA LEU A 187 13.08 -3.01 7.78
C LEU A 187 13.76 -3.74 6.65
N ARG A 188 13.62 -5.07 6.61
CA ARG A 188 13.99 -5.91 5.47
C ARG A 188 12.79 -6.72 5.04
N THR A 189 12.51 -6.76 3.74
CA THR A 189 11.32 -7.43 3.18
C THR A 189 11.71 -8.66 2.37
N GLU A 190 10.79 -9.63 2.27
CA GLU A 190 10.98 -10.81 1.42
C GLU A 190 10.71 -10.49 -0.06
N ALA A 191 9.74 -9.63 -0.34
CA ALA A 191 9.33 -9.26 -1.70
C ALA A 191 8.89 -7.79 -1.76
N GLY A 192 9.28 -7.11 -2.84
CA GLY A 192 8.93 -5.71 -3.10
C GLY A 192 9.17 -4.83 -1.87
N GLU A 193 8.26 -3.90 -1.62
CA GLU A 193 8.30 -2.99 -0.46
C GLU A 193 7.72 -3.64 0.83
N GLY A 194 7.32 -4.92 0.78
CA GLY A 194 6.68 -5.63 1.88
C GLY A 194 5.48 -4.85 2.46
N PRO A 195 5.41 -4.62 3.79
CA PRO A 195 4.29 -3.90 4.39
C PRO A 195 4.20 -2.42 3.96
N LEU A 196 5.27 -1.83 3.42
CA LEU A 196 5.24 -0.44 2.93
C LEU A 196 4.41 -0.30 1.65
N ALA A 197 4.27 -1.38 0.85
CA ALA A 197 3.47 -1.35 -0.38
C ALA A 197 2.00 -0.97 -0.09
N LEU A 198 1.49 -1.35 1.09
CA LEU A 198 0.12 -1.06 1.53
C LEU A 198 -0.12 0.42 1.81
N LEU A 199 0.93 1.22 2.00
CA LEU A 199 0.80 2.67 2.13
C LEU A 199 0.31 3.32 0.84
N ARG A 200 0.46 2.67 -0.32
CA ARG A 200 -0.11 3.12 -1.60
C ARG A 200 -1.64 3.10 -1.62
N LEU A 201 -2.28 2.38 -0.69
CA LEU A 201 -3.73 2.40 -0.52
C LEU A 201 -4.22 3.65 0.23
N ARG A 202 -3.31 4.44 0.83
CA ARG A 202 -3.68 5.70 1.50
C ARG A 202 -4.16 6.69 0.46
N HIS A 203 -5.37 7.20 0.68
CA HIS A 203 -6.03 8.13 -0.24
C HIS A 203 -6.22 7.56 -1.66
N PHE A 204 -6.09 6.23 -1.82
CA PHE A 204 -6.34 5.58 -3.10
C PHE A 204 -7.82 5.74 -3.47
N THR A 205 -8.05 6.14 -4.70
CA THR A 205 -9.38 6.21 -5.30
C THR A 205 -9.34 5.45 -6.60
N LEU A 206 -10.33 4.57 -6.80
CA LEU A 206 -10.50 3.88 -8.06
C LEU A 206 -11.19 4.86 -9.02
N PRO A 207 -10.62 5.17 -10.20
CA PRO A 207 -11.29 6.05 -11.15
C PRO A 207 -12.62 5.47 -11.63
N ASP A 208 -13.63 6.32 -11.74
CA ASP A 208 -14.98 5.92 -12.16
C ASP A 208 -15.09 5.63 -13.66
N ASN A 209 -14.11 6.10 -14.45
CA ASN A 209 -14.08 5.99 -15.91
C ASN A 209 -12.87 5.17 -16.40
N ILE A 210 -13.15 4.14 -17.20
CA ILE A 210 -12.13 3.28 -17.83
C ILE A 210 -11.59 3.92 -19.12
N PHE A 211 -12.47 4.56 -19.88
CA PHE A 211 -12.16 5.22 -21.15
C PHE A 211 -12.37 6.73 -21.04
N ILE A 212 -11.66 7.49 -21.85
CA ILE A 212 -11.87 8.92 -22.05
C ILE A 212 -12.42 9.16 -23.46
N ALA A 213 -13.30 10.15 -23.62
CA ALA A 213 -13.78 10.54 -24.93
C ALA A 213 -12.62 11.14 -25.74
N SER A 214 -12.29 10.53 -26.88
CA SER A 214 -11.35 11.09 -27.85
C SER A 214 -12.02 12.32 -28.48
N ALA A 215 -11.35 13.49 -28.45
CA ALA A 215 -11.87 14.75 -28.97
C ALA A 215 -12.16 14.76 -30.50
N SER A 216 -11.93 13.64 -31.20
CA SER A 216 -12.13 13.48 -32.63
C SER A 216 -13.57 13.18 -33.06
N ASP A 217 -14.49 12.87 -32.15
CA ASP A 217 -15.92 12.65 -32.47
C ASP A 217 -16.81 13.89 -32.29
N ALA A 218 -16.26 15.02 -31.84
CA ALA A 218 -17.02 16.25 -31.59
C ALA A 218 -17.21 17.15 -32.84
N THR A 219 -16.86 16.69 -34.05
CA THR A 219 -16.91 17.52 -35.28
C THR A 219 -17.63 16.88 -36.46
N HIS A 220 -18.53 15.92 -36.23
CA HIS A 220 -19.37 15.36 -37.29
C HIS A 220 -20.87 15.62 -37.03
N ASP A 221 -21.24 16.89 -36.91
CA ASP A 221 -22.59 17.32 -37.26
C ASP A 221 -22.60 18.81 -37.65
N ASP A 222 -23.46 19.13 -38.63
CA ASP A 222 -23.82 20.45 -39.16
C ASP A 222 -22.88 21.12 -40.18
N ASN A 223 -22.83 20.57 -41.42
CA ASN A 223 -22.95 21.42 -42.61
C ASN A 223 -23.45 20.63 -43.84
N VAL A 224 -24.75 20.30 -43.87
CA VAL A 224 -25.47 20.06 -45.13
C VAL A 224 -26.34 21.29 -45.36
N GLY A 225 -25.75 22.31 -45.99
CA GLY A 225 -26.50 23.41 -46.55
C GLY A 225 -27.20 22.94 -47.82
N ASP A 226 -28.52 23.07 -47.83
CA ASP A 226 -29.39 22.86 -48.98
C ASP A 226 -28.94 23.75 -50.17
N ASP A 227 -28.47 23.13 -51.24
CA ASP A 227 -28.34 23.77 -52.56
C ASP A 227 -29.62 23.45 -53.36
N GLU A 228 -30.59 24.36 -53.30
CA GLU A 228 -31.76 24.38 -54.18
C GLU A 228 -31.45 25.22 -55.43
N PRO A 229 -31.53 24.69 -56.67
CA PRO A 229 -31.30 25.48 -57.87
C PRO A 229 -32.58 26.21 -58.27
N SER A 230 -32.53 27.54 -58.29
CA SER A 230 -33.61 28.38 -58.84
C SER A 230 -33.40 28.64 -60.35
N LEU A 231 -34.47 28.44 -61.13
CA LEU A 231 -34.71 29.02 -62.45
C LEU A 231 -35.68 30.20 -62.30
#